data_AF-A0A2V7B0P5-F1
#
_entry.id   AF-A0A2V7B0P5-F1
#
_cell.length_a   1.000
_cell.length_b   1.000
_cell.length_c   1.000
_cell.angle_alpha   90.00
_cell.angle_beta   90.00
_cell.angle_gamma   90.00
#
_symmetry.space_group_name_H-M   'P 1'
#
loop_
_entity.id
_entity.type
_entity.pdbx_description
1 polymer ?
#
loop_
_entity_poly.entity_id
_entity_poly.type
_entity_poly.pdbx_seq_one_letter_code
_entity_poly.pdbx_strand_id
1 'polypeptide(L)'
;MSSCSSGPASVVRKTELLDAALLERIERRRAPAGSSPHDGRVLRRRCRRIRNTPARRKTRMKTTIGPARSSIAPLEERIDRAIHGVLAAFPDAQRLSPDERRGILARYTAVLEGNFIYWMTAAYLAVTTDQAHAIIRANLLEEVRDNHPGMLRRFAIAAQAVPTDSDALAVHRNLQNVRLFVARLSAVKLLLMMAFFEGWITRFMPYLAELARYQGSAEREYTDVHGVCDVVHTQELFRALEGEMTQAPEPLPPATELLEGVDLLQALIHSIAQPPRGVIPEGVGGSR
;
A
#
# COMPACT_ATOMS: atom_id res chain seq x y z
N MET A 1 -28.20 33.55 -15.60
CA MET A 1 -27.04 33.41 -16.52
C MET A 1 -25.80 33.54 -15.64
N SER A 2 -24.90 32.58 -15.43
CA SER A 2 -24.67 31.24 -15.96
C SER A 2 -24.05 30.40 -14.84
N SER A 3 -24.49 29.15 -14.68
CA SER A 3 -23.85 28.16 -13.81
C SER A 3 -22.75 27.43 -14.60
N CYS A 4 -21.54 27.40 -14.05
CA CYS A 4 -20.44 26.57 -14.55
C CYS A 4 -20.54 25.18 -13.90
N SER A 5 -21.06 24.21 -14.64
CA SER A 5 -21.00 22.79 -14.29
C SER A 5 -19.64 22.22 -14.76
N SER A 6 -18.77 21.89 -13.80
CA SER A 6 -17.59 21.06 -14.07
C SER A 6 -17.96 19.60 -13.86
N GLY A 7 -18.14 18.86 -14.96
CA GLY A 7 -18.52 17.45 -14.93
C GLY A 7 -17.40 16.50 -14.46
N PRO A 8 -17.73 15.25 -14.11
CA PRO A 8 -16.82 14.26 -13.54
C PRO A 8 -15.61 13.90 -14.44
N ALA A 9 -15.70 14.12 -15.76
CA ALA A 9 -14.59 13.93 -16.69
C ALA A 9 -13.41 14.90 -16.45
N SER A 10 -13.65 16.05 -15.80
CA SER A 10 -12.63 17.06 -15.46
C SER A 10 -11.74 16.61 -14.30
N VAL A 11 -12.30 15.83 -13.37
CA VAL A 11 -11.59 15.33 -12.19
C VAL A 11 -10.70 14.14 -12.57
N VAL A 12 -11.23 13.18 -13.34
CA VAL A 12 -10.47 12.01 -13.83
C VAL A 12 -9.24 12.43 -14.65
N ARG A 13 -9.39 13.41 -15.54
CA ARG A 13 -8.25 13.96 -16.31
C ARG A 13 -7.19 14.62 -15.42
N LYS A 14 -7.59 15.23 -14.30
CA LYS A 14 -6.62 15.84 -13.37
C LYS A 14 -5.83 14.79 -12.59
N THR A 15 -6.47 13.67 -12.21
CA THR A 15 -5.79 12.55 -11.54
C THR A 15 -4.80 11.86 -12.48
N GLU A 16 -5.20 11.57 -13.72
CA GLU A 16 -4.31 10.97 -14.74
C GLU A 16 -3.09 11.85 -15.09
N LEU A 17 -3.27 13.18 -15.10
CA LEU A 17 -2.18 14.13 -15.34
C LEU A 17 -1.24 14.25 -14.12
N LEU A 18 -1.75 14.09 -12.90
CA LEU A 18 -0.94 14.07 -11.68
C LEU A 18 -0.11 12.77 -11.60
N ASP A 19 -0.69 11.63 -11.97
CA ASP A 19 0.00 10.35 -12.02
C ASP A 19 1.07 10.30 -13.12
N ALA A 20 0.78 10.86 -14.30
CA ALA A 20 1.77 10.99 -15.37
C ALA A 20 2.92 11.92 -14.99
N ALA A 21 2.64 13.05 -14.34
CA ALA A 21 3.67 13.99 -13.87
C ALA A 21 4.51 13.42 -12.70
N LEU A 22 3.91 12.57 -11.86
CA LEU A 22 4.61 11.85 -10.80
C LEU A 22 5.54 10.77 -11.39
N LEU A 23 5.06 10.00 -12.36
CA LEU A 23 5.86 9.03 -13.12
C LEU A 23 7.01 9.72 -13.87
N GLU A 24 6.78 10.88 -14.47
CA GLU A 24 7.82 11.64 -15.16
C GLU A 24 8.86 12.24 -14.17
N ARG A 25 8.45 12.64 -12.96
CA ARG A 25 9.38 13.03 -11.88
C ARG A 25 10.22 11.85 -11.37
N ILE A 26 9.64 10.66 -11.31
CA ILE A 26 10.34 9.41 -10.96
C ILE A 26 11.40 9.07 -12.04
N GLU A 27 11.08 9.25 -13.32
CA GLU A 27 12.03 9.03 -14.42
C GLU A 27 13.16 10.07 -14.45
N ARG A 28 12.87 11.35 -14.17
CA ARG A 28 13.88 12.42 -14.14
C ARG A 28 14.85 12.30 -12.97
N ARG A 29 14.44 11.74 -11.82
CA ARG A 29 15.34 11.44 -10.69
C ARG A 29 16.26 10.23 -10.93
N ARG A 30 16.06 9.47 -12.01
CA ARG A 30 16.94 8.35 -12.42
C ARG A 30 18.14 8.77 -13.28
N ALA A 31 18.33 10.05 -13.60
CA ALA A 31 19.51 10.56 -14.30
C ALA A 31 20.60 11.03 -13.29
N PRO A 32 21.85 10.54 -13.38
CA PRO A 32 22.85 10.83 -12.36
C PRO A 32 23.51 12.22 -12.55
N ALA A 33 23.43 13.07 -11.52
CA ALA A 33 24.42 14.10 -11.26
C ALA A 33 25.63 13.48 -10.54
N GLY A 34 26.84 13.89 -10.92
CA GLY A 34 28.10 13.16 -10.71
C GLY A 34 28.68 13.08 -9.28
N SER A 35 29.81 12.35 -9.22
CA SER A 35 30.75 12.05 -8.10
C SER A 35 30.29 10.99 -7.07
N SER A 36 31.06 10.02 -6.57
CA SER A 36 32.47 9.58 -6.67
C SER A 36 32.53 8.04 -6.40
N PRO A 37 33.58 7.26 -6.79
CA PRO A 37 33.48 5.81 -6.92
C PRO A 37 34.18 5.06 -5.78
N HIS A 38 33.45 4.55 -4.79
CA HIS A 38 33.80 3.33 -4.04
C HIS A 38 32.70 3.03 -3.01
N ASP A 39 31.58 2.43 -3.46
CA ASP A 39 30.82 1.40 -2.70
C ASP A 39 29.50 0.97 -3.38
N GLY A 40 29.02 1.71 -4.38
CA GLY A 40 27.68 1.48 -4.96
C GLY A 40 27.54 0.40 -6.05
N ARG A 41 28.42 -0.62 -6.14
CA ARG A 41 28.39 -1.56 -7.29
C ARG A 41 27.31 -2.65 -7.24
N VAL A 42 26.57 -2.81 -6.14
CA VAL A 42 25.58 -3.90 -6.00
C VAL A 42 24.16 -3.49 -6.44
N LEU A 43 23.75 -2.21 -6.30
CA LEU A 43 22.39 -1.77 -6.64
C LEU A 43 22.16 -1.44 -8.13
N ARG A 44 23.20 -1.29 -8.95
CA ARG A 44 23.06 -0.76 -10.33
C ARG A 44 22.71 -1.78 -11.42
N ARG A 45 22.49 -3.06 -11.11
CA ARG A 45 22.29 -4.10 -12.15
C ARG A 45 20.92 -4.81 -12.18
N ARG A 46 19.97 -4.55 -11.27
CA ARG A 46 18.84 -5.49 -11.10
C ARG A 46 17.48 -5.12 -11.73
N CYS A 47 17.22 -3.90 -12.19
CA CYS A 47 15.96 -3.57 -12.89
C CYS A 47 16.00 -3.70 -14.44
N ARG A 48 17.10 -4.18 -15.05
CA ARG A 48 17.29 -4.11 -16.51
C ARG A 48 17.09 -5.42 -17.29
N ARG A 49 16.60 -6.51 -16.67
CA ARG A 49 16.60 -7.84 -17.28
C ARG A 49 15.22 -8.49 -17.40
N ILE A 50 14.21 -7.72 -17.78
CA ILE A 50 12.97 -8.24 -18.40
C ILE A 50 12.69 -7.39 -19.64
N ARG A 51 13.41 -7.67 -20.72
CA ARG A 51 13.12 -7.26 -22.09
C ARG A 51 14.23 -7.83 -22.97
N ASN A 52 13.96 -8.96 -23.64
CA ASN A 52 14.42 -9.28 -24.99
C ASN A 52 14.14 -10.75 -25.33
N THR A 53 13.08 -10.99 -26.09
CA THR A 53 12.92 -12.17 -26.95
C THR A 53 12.34 -11.68 -28.29
N PRO A 54 12.83 -12.14 -29.45
CA PRO A 54 12.55 -11.49 -30.73
C PRO A 54 11.21 -11.89 -31.33
N ALA A 55 10.61 -10.92 -32.03
CA ALA A 55 9.28 -10.97 -32.61
C ALA A 55 9.16 -11.97 -33.78
N ARG A 56 8.06 -12.74 -33.79
CA ARG A 56 7.61 -13.50 -34.97
C ARG A 56 6.33 -12.84 -35.52
N ARG A 57 6.45 -12.32 -36.73
CA ARG A 57 5.46 -11.53 -37.48
C ARG A 57 4.26 -12.40 -37.85
N LYS A 58 3.05 -12.02 -37.41
CA LYS A 58 1.77 -12.53 -37.95
C LYS A 58 0.82 -11.38 -38.28
N THR A 59 0.14 -11.57 -39.40
CA THR A 59 -0.68 -10.66 -40.18
C THR A 59 -1.90 -10.17 -39.40
N ARG A 60 -2.17 -8.86 -39.46
CA ARG A 60 -3.22 -8.16 -38.70
C ARG A 60 -4.54 -8.14 -39.48
N MET A 61 -5.52 -8.92 -39.06
CA MET A 61 -6.93 -8.62 -39.33
C MET A 61 -7.38 -7.53 -38.36
N LYS A 62 -7.91 -6.42 -38.89
CA LYS A 62 -8.50 -5.35 -38.09
C LYS A 62 -9.92 -5.75 -37.68
N THR A 63 -10.05 -6.30 -36.48
CA THR A 63 -11.33 -6.28 -35.76
C THR A 63 -11.29 -5.09 -34.81
N THR A 64 -12.10 -4.07 -35.10
CA THR A 64 -12.25 -2.90 -34.25
C THR A 64 -13.14 -3.28 -33.05
N ILE A 65 -12.53 -3.92 -32.05
CA ILE A 65 -13.13 -4.09 -30.72
C ILE A 65 -12.85 -2.78 -29.99
N GLY A 66 -13.89 -1.97 -29.73
CA GLY A 66 -13.76 -0.83 -28.82
C GLY A 66 -13.28 -1.33 -27.45
N PRO A 67 -12.51 -0.54 -26.68
CA PRO A 67 -12.00 -1.00 -25.39
C PRO A 67 -13.18 -1.42 -24.52
N ALA A 68 -13.27 -2.71 -24.20
CA ALA A 68 -14.20 -3.20 -23.21
C ALA A 68 -13.93 -2.42 -21.92
N ARG A 69 -14.97 -1.77 -21.37
CA ARG A 69 -14.84 -1.14 -20.05
C ARG A 69 -14.52 -2.25 -19.05
N SER A 70 -13.41 -2.10 -18.32
CA SER A 70 -13.04 -2.98 -17.22
C SER A 70 -14.25 -3.14 -16.28
N SER A 71 -14.63 -4.38 -15.99
CA SER A 71 -15.79 -4.70 -15.14
C SER A 71 -15.57 -4.27 -13.69
N ILE A 72 -14.31 -4.05 -13.29
CA ILE A 72 -13.92 -3.70 -11.93
C ILE A 72 -13.74 -2.20 -11.70
N ALA A 73 -13.87 -1.36 -12.74
CA ALA A 73 -13.67 0.09 -12.63
C ALA A 73 -14.45 0.76 -11.47
N PRO A 74 -15.72 0.40 -11.17
CA PRO A 74 -16.43 0.96 -10.01
C PRO A 74 -15.81 0.59 -8.66
N LEU A 75 -15.15 -0.56 -8.56
CA LEU A 75 -14.42 -0.99 -7.35
C LEU A 75 -13.10 -0.25 -7.22
N GLU A 76 -12.36 -0.07 -8.32
CA GLU A 76 -11.13 0.73 -8.37
C GLU A 76 -11.38 2.16 -7.88
N GLU A 77 -12.41 2.82 -8.41
CA GLU A 77 -12.79 4.17 -7.98
C GLU A 77 -13.18 4.24 -6.50
N ARG A 78 -13.84 3.20 -5.97
CA ARG A 78 -14.20 3.13 -4.54
C ARG A 78 -12.97 2.98 -3.66
N ILE A 79 -12.03 2.13 -4.06
CA ILE A 79 -10.75 1.96 -3.37
C ILE A 79 -9.97 3.28 -3.39
N ASP A 80 -9.88 3.93 -4.54
CA ASP A 80 -9.18 5.21 -4.64
C ASP A 80 -9.78 6.28 -3.73
N ARG A 81 -11.12 6.39 -3.69
CA ARG A 81 -11.82 7.29 -2.75
C ARG A 81 -11.54 6.93 -1.29
N ALA A 82 -11.54 5.64 -0.93
CA ALA A 82 -11.24 5.20 0.43
C ALA A 82 -9.81 5.58 0.84
N ILE A 83 -8.84 5.41 -0.07
CA ILE A 83 -7.44 5.79 0.17
C ILE A 83 -7.32 7.29 0.44
N HIS A 84 -7.94 8.12 -0.42
CA HIS A 84 -7.95 9.57 -0.22
C HIS A 84 -8.61 9.98 1.09
N GLY A 85 -9.72 9.32 1.46
CA GLY A 85 -10.42 9.56 2.72
C GLY A 85 -9.53 9.29 3.94
N VAL A 86 -8.84 8.15 3.97
CA VAL A 86 -7.92 7.79 5.05
C VAL A 86 -6.74 8.76 5.13
N LEU A 87 -6.10 9.09 4.00
CA LEU A 87 -4.97 10.02 3.98
C LEU A 87 -5.36 11.41 4.48
N ALA A 88 -6.55 11.88 4.14
CA ALA A 88 -7.07 13.17 4.61
C ALA A 88 -7.36 13.20 6.12
N ALA A 89 -7.52 12.05 6.76
CA ALA A 89 -7.77 11.94 8.20
C ALA A 89 -6.48 12.00 9.05
N PHE A 90 -5.30 11.86 8.43
CA PHE A 90 -4.03 11.94 9.16
C PHE A 90 -3.74 13.38 9.62
N PRO A 91 -3.26 13.56 10.86
CA PRO A 91 -2.88 14.87 11.36
C PRO A 91 -1.61 15.37 10.68
N ASP A 92 -1.47 16.70 10.55
CA ASP A 92 -0.23 17.32 10.06
C ASP A 92 0.96 16.95 10.95
N ALA A 93 2.00 16.34 10.36
CA ALA A 93 3.19 15.86 11.04
C ALA A 93 3.93 16.96 11.84
N GLN A 94 3.84 18.21 11.37
CA GLN A 94 4.46 19.37 12.04
C GLN A 94 3.74 19.75 13.34
N ARG A 95 2.43 19.51 13.40
CA ARG A 95 1.58 19.91 14.52
C ARG A 95 1.55 18.86 15.64
N LEU A 96 2.08 17.67 15.38
CA LEU A 96 2.22 16.61 16.36
C LEU A 96 3.38 16.88 17.32
N SER A 97 3.18 16.51 18.58
CA SER A 97 4.27 16.37 19.56
C SER A 97 5.22 15.23 19.18
N PRO A 98 6.45 15.21 19.73
CA PRO A 98 7.37 14.08 19.53
C PRO A 98 6.77 12.72 19.91
N ASP A 99 6.05 12.64 21.03
CA ASP A 99 5.44 11.39 21.50
C ASP A 99 4.32 10.89 20.58
N GLU A 100 3.51 11.81 20.04
CA GLU A 100 2.47 11.44 19.07
C GLU A 100 3.09 10.90 17.77
N ARG A 101 4.13 11.56 17.23
CA ARG A 101 4.84 11.08 16.04
C ARG A 101 5.45 9.71 16.27
N ARG A 102 6.16 9.54 17.39
CA ARG A 102 6.75 8.26 17.80
C ARG A 102 5.69 7.18 17.92
N GLY A 103 4.54 7.50 18.52
CA GLY A 103 3.42 6.57 18.66
C GLY A 103 2.86 6.11 17.31
N ILE A 104 2.70 6.99 16.33
CA ILE A 104 2.22 6.63 14.99
C ILE A 104 3.21 5.68 14.31
N LEU A 105 4.51 6.02 14.32
CA LEU A 105 5.59 5.19 13.76
C LEU A 105 5.64 3.79 14.41
N ALA A 106 5.54 3.75 15.74
CA ALA A 106 5.58 2.52 16.51
C ALA A 106 4.36 1.62 16.23
N ARG A 107 3.15 2.19 16.21
CA ARG A 107 1.94 1.42 15.88
C ARG A 107 1.93 0.94 14.44
N TYR A 108 2.40 1.76 13.49
CA TYR A 108 2.58 1.34 12.09
C TYR A 108 3.53 0.13 11.99
N THR A 109 4.66 0.21 12.68
CA THR A 109 5.65 -0.88 12.72
C THR A 109 5.07 -2.15 13.37
N ALA A 110 4.37 -2.01 14.50
CA ALA A 110 3.72 -3.13 15.19
C ALA A 110 2.69 -3.85 14.31
N VAL A 111 1.99 -3.11 13.45
CA VAL A 111 1.02 -3.66 12.51
C VAL A 111 1.73 -4.36 11.35
N LEU A 112 2.70 -3.74 10.68
CA LEU A 112 3.15 -4.29 9.40
C LEU A 112 4.31 -5.26 9.45
N GLU A 113 5.26 -5.09 10.38
CA GLU A 113 6.50 -5.87 10.42
C GLU A 113 6.23 -7.38 10.38
N GLY A 114 5.18 -7.84 11.05
CA GLY A 114 4.80 -9.25 11.11
C GLY A 114 3.58 -9.66 10.28
N ASN A 115 2.87 -8.73 9.61
CA ASN A 115 1.55 -9.05 9.05
C ASN A 115 1.43 -8.90 7.53
N PHE A 116 2.24 -8.07 6.87
CA PHE A 116 2.08 -7.89 5.42
C PHE A 116 2.30 -9.19 4.63
N ILE A 117 3.43 -9.86 4.87
CA ILE A 117 3.75 -11.17 4.26
C ILE A 117 2.67 -12.20 4.60
N TYR A 118 2.14 -12.19 5.83
CA TYR A 118 1.06 -13.09 6.25
C TYR A 118 -0.23 -12.85 5.45
N TRP A 119 -0.65 -11.59 5.27
CA TRP A 119 -1.83 -11.24 4.48
C TRP A 119 -1.65 -11.57 2.99
N MET A 120 -0.50 -11.25 2.43
CA MET A 120 -0.21 -11.54 1.02
C MET A 120 -0.09 -13.05 0.77
N THR A 121 0.43 -13.81 1.74
CA THR A 121 0.43 -15.29 1.68
C THR A 121 -0.99 -15.85 1.72
N ALA A 122 -1.88 -15.31 2.55
CA ALA A 122 -3.28 -15.72 2.56
C ALA A 122 -3.98 -15.41 1.23
N ALA A 123 -3.68 -14.25 0.61
CA ALA A 123 -4.14 -13.96 -0.75
C ALA A 123 -3.61 -15.00 -1.75
N TYR A 124 -2.33 -15.36 -1.67
CA TYR A 124 -1.74 -16.41 -2.52
C TYR A 124 -2.45 -17.76 -2.37
N LEU A 125 -2.85 -18.13 -1.16
CA LEU A 125 -3.58 -19.38 -0.90
C LEU A 125 -5.04 -19.34 -1.34
N ALA A 126 -5.64 -18.15 -1.42
CA ALA A 126 -7.06 -17.97 -1.71
C ALA A 126 -7.38 -17.91 -3.21
N VAL A 127 -6.51 -17.31 -4.01
CA VAL A 127 -6.73 -17.14 -5.46
C VAL A 127 -6.64 -18.48 -6.21
N THR A 128 -7.31 -18.57 -7.35
CA THR A 128 -7.36 -19.80 -8.16
C THR A 128 -6.73 -19.66 -9.54
N THR A 129 -6.64 -18.43 -10.07
CA THR A 129 -6.10 -18.20 -11.40
C THR A 129 -4.57 -18.21 -11.39
N ASP A 130 -3.98 -18.82 -12.42
CA ASP A 130 -2.52 -18.81 -12.62
C ASP A 130 -1.95 -17.39 -12.68
N GLN A 131 -2.70 -16.46 -13.26
CA GLN A 131 -2.32 -15.06 -13.34
C GLN A 131 -2.25 -14.41 -11.95
N ALA A 132 -3.28 -14.59 -11.11
CA ALA A 132 -3.28 -14.05 -9.76
C ALA A 132 -2.16 -14.67 -8.91
N HIS A 133 -1.95 -15.99 -9.00
CA HIS A 133 -0.83 -16.65 -8.32
C HIS A 133 0.53 -16.08 -8.75
N ALA A 134 0.74 -15.85 -10.05
CA ALA A 134 2.00 -15.31 -10.56
C ALA A 134 2.26 -13.89 -10.03
N ILE A 135 1.24 -13.04 -10.02
CA ILE A 135 1.31 -11.66 -9.52
C ILE A 135 1.63 -11.64 -8.02
N ILE A 136 0.84 -12.36 -7.22
CA ILE A 136 1.02 -12.38 -5.76
C ILE A 136 2.38 -12.99 -5.39
N ARG A 137 2.81 -14.04 -6.10
CA ARG A 137 4.12 -14.65 -5.87
C ARG A 137 5.27 -13.69 -6.19
N ALA A 138 5.14 -12.87 -7.23
CA ALA A 138 6.16 -11.88 -7.56
C ALA A 138 6.31 -10.85 -6.44
N ASN A 139 5.19 -10.32 -5.94
CA ASN A 139 5.16 -9.41 -4.80
C ASN A 139 5.77 -10.05 -3.54
N LEU A 140 5.31 -11.26 -3.15
CA LEU A 140 5.90 -12.00 -2.01
C LEU A 140 7.41 -12.23 -2.14
N LEU A 141 7.89 -12.51 -3.36
CA LEU A 141 9.32 -12.70 -3.59
C LEU A 141 10.11 -11.41 -3.38
N GLU A 142 9.57 -10.25 -3.75
CA GLU A 142 10.18 -8.95 -3.48
C GLU A 142 10.27 -8.71 -1.97
N GLU A 143 9.14 -8.80 -1.28
CA GLU A 143 9.02 -8.59 0.17
C GLU A 143 10.01 -9.44 0.99
N VAL A 144 10.07 -10.73 0.68
CA VAL A 144 10.89 -11.70 1.42
C VAL A 144 12.36 -11.59 1.02
N ARG A 145 12.67 -11.49 -0.28
CA ARG A 145 14.06 -11.46 -0.75
C ARG A 145 14.79 -10.22 -0.29
N ASP A 146 14.11 -9.07 -0.31
CA ASP A 146 14.71 -7.80 0.03
C ASP A 146 14.53 -7.48 1.54
N ASN A 147 13.89 -8.37 2.29
CA ASN A 147 13.69 -8.30 3.74
C ASN A 147 13.01 -6.99 4.16
N HIS A 148 11.82 -6.75 3.60
CA HIS A 148 11.00 -5.58 3.89
C HIS A 148 10.68 -5.42 5.39
N PRO A 149 10.37 -6.50 6.15
CA PRO A 149 10.25 -6.41 7.61
C PRO A 149 11.51 -5.88 8.29
N GLY A 150 12.69 -6.35 7.86
CA GLY A 150 13.97 -5.88 8.36
C GLY A 150 14.25 -4.42 8.01
N MET A 151 13.85 -3.97 6.81
CA MET A 151 13.90 -2.55 6.42
C MET A 151 13.03 -1.69 7.35
N LEU A 152 11.79 -2.11 7.58
CA LEU A 152 10.86 -1.41 8.47
C LEU A 152 11.40 -1.35 9.91
N ARG A 153 11.97 -2.45 10.42
CA ARG A 153 12.58 -2.48 11.75
C ARG A 153 13.74 -1.50 11.86
N ARG A 154 14.64 -1.42 10.86
CA ARG A 154 15.74 -0.44 10.84
C ARG A 154 15.22 0.99 10.85
N PHE A 155 14.20 1.28 10.03
CA PHE A 155 13.54 2.58 9.98
C PHE A 155 12.97 2.97 11.36
N ALA A 156 12.27 2.05 12.03
CA ALA A 156 11.70 2.28 13.36
C ALA A 156 12.79 2.52 14.43
N ILE A 157 13.90 1.77 14.40
CA ILE A 157 15.04 1.97 15.31
C ILE A 157 15.65 3.36 15.10
N ALA A 158 15.92 3.74 13.85
CA ALA A 158 16.52 5.03 13.53
C ALA A 158 15.63 6.22 13.95
N ALA A 159 14.30 6.06 13.91
CA ALA A 159 13.34 7.05 14.36
C ALA A 159 13.00 6.98 15.87
N GLN A 160 13.72 6.15 16.65
CA GLN A 160 13.46 5.94 18.08
C GLN A 160 12.01 5.51 18.37
N ALA A 161 11.43 4.73 17.46
CA ALA A 161 10.02 4.35 17.45
C ALA A 161 9.82 2.83 17.40
N VAL A 162 10.73 2.07 18.01
CA VAL A 162 10.56 0.63 18.21
C VAL A 162 9.27 0.38 18.99
N PRO A 163 8.36 -0.51 18.52
CA PRO A 163 7.11 -0.78 19.21
C PRO A 163 7.29 -1.25 20.65
N THR A 164 6.42 -0.77 21.54
CA THR A 164 6.22 -1.32 22.89
C THR A 164 4.96 -2.19 22.92
N ASP A 165 4.75 -2.91 24.02
CA ASP A 165 3.52 -3.65 24.26
C ASP A 165 2.28 -2.74 24.25
N SER A 166 2.41 -1.50 24.74
CA SER A 166 1.32 -0.51 24.71
C SER A 166 0.94 -0.15 23.27
N ASP A 167 1.92 0.05 22.39
CA ASP A 167 1.66 0.33 20.97
C ASP A 167 0.96 -0.84 20.29
N ALA A 168 1.41 -2.06 20.56
CA ALA A 168 0.81 -3.28 20.02
C ALA A 168 -0.63 -3.49 20.53
N LEU A 169 -0.88 -3.27 21.83
CA LEU A 169 -2.21 -3.36 22.43
C LEU A 169 -3.17 -2.32 21.86
N ALA A 170 -2.70 -1.10 21.59
CA ALA A 170 -3.52 -0.02 21.05
C ALA A 170 -4.14 -0.32 19.67
N VAL A 171 -3.48 -1.16 18.87
CA VAL A 171 -3.97 -1.60 17.55
C VAL A 171 -4.52 -3.02 17.53
N HIS A 172 -4.35 -3.77 18.62
CA HIS A 172 -4.56 -5.22 18.68
C HIS A 172 -5.96 -5.63 18.21
N ARG A 173 -7.01 -4.96 18.71
CA ARG A 173 -8.39 -5.32 18.37
C ARG A 173 -8.67 -5.22 16.87
N ASN A 174 -8.28 -4.12 16.24
CA ASN A 174 -8.50 -3.92 14.81
C ASN A 174 -7.61 -4.83 13.98
N LEU A 175 -6.36 -5.04 14.41
CA LEU A 175 -5.46 -5.99 13.76
C LEU A 175 -6.02 -7.42 13.81
N GLN A 176 -6.63 -7.81 14.94
CA GLN A 176 -7.25 -9.12 15.06
C GLN A 176 -8.47 -9.28 14.17
N ASN A 177 -9.28 -8.23 13.98
CA ASN A 177 -10.39 -8.28 13.04
C ASN A 177 -9.90 -8.50 11.60
N VAL A 178 -8.81 -7.84 11.21
CA VAL A 178 -8.17 -8.07 9.90
C VAL A 178 -7.66 -9.51 9.79
N ARG A 179 -7.00 -10.05 10.82
CA ARG A 179 -6.54 -11.46 10.83
C ARG A 179 -7.69 -12.45 10.69
N LEU A 180 -8.80 -12.23 11.41
CA LEU A 180 -10.00 -13.07 11.31
C LEU A 180 -10.65 -13.00 9.93
N PHE A 181 -10.65 -11.82 9.29
CA PHE A 181 -11.11 -11.68 7.92
C PHE A 181 -10.20 -12.41 6.94
N VAL A 182 -8.87 -12.25 7.09
CA VAL A 182 -7.85 -12.92 6.27
C VAL A 182 -7.95 -14.44 6.34
N ALA A 183 -8.23 -14.98 7.53
CA ALA A 183 -8.40 -16.42 7.74
C ALA A 183 -9.58 -17.04 6.98
N ARG A 184 -10.49 -16.23 6.41
CA ARG A 184 -11.61 -16.73 5.59
C ARG A 184 -11.20 -17.12 4.17
N LEU A 185 -9.99 -16.73 3.73
CA LEU A 185 -9.43 -17.08 2.41
C LEU A 185 -10.38 -16.79 1.23
N SER A 186 -11.06 -15.64 1.27
CA SER A 186 -11.93 -15.20 0.17
C SER A 186 -11.11 -14.41 -0.87
N ALA A 187 -10.84 -15.02 -2.03
CA ALA A 187 -9.96 -14.48 -3.06
C ALA A 187 -10.28 -13.02 -3.45
N VAL A 188 -11.50 -12.78 -3.96
CA VAL A 188 -11.95 -11.45 -4.42
C VAL A 188 -11.86 -10.41 -3.31
N LYS A 189 -12.32 -10.74 -2.09
CA LYS A 189 -12.31 -9.81 -0.96
C LYS A 189 -10.88 -9.52 -0.48
N LEU A 190 -9.98 -10.51 -0.51
CA LEU A 190 -8.58 -10.34 -0.16
C LEU A 190 -7.84 -9.50 -1.20
N LEU A 191 -8.07 -9.71 -2.49
CA LEU A 191 -7.47 -8.90 -3.53
C LEU A 191 -7.90 -7.44 -3.44
N LEU A 192 -9.17 -7.16 -3.14
CA LEU A 192 -9.65 -5.79 -2.87
C LEU A 192 -8.97 -5.17 -1.65
N MET A 193 -8.84 -5.93 -0.57
CA MET A 193 -8.13 -5.51 0.65
C MET A 193 -6.66 -5.18 0.36
N MET A 194 -5.95 -6.05 -0.37
CA MET A 194 -4.54 -5.86 -0.70
C MET A 194 -4.34 -4.72 -1.70
N ALA A 195 -5.19 -4.58 -2.71
CA ALA A 195 -5.12 -3.46 -3.66
C ALA A 195 -5.33 -2.10 -2.95
N PHE A 196 -6.27 -2.04 -2.01
CA PHE A 196 -6.43 -0.87 -1.15
C PHE A 196 -5.16 -0.57 -0.34
N PHE A 197 -4.59 -1.61 0.28
CA PHE A 197 -3.41 -1.44 1.13
C PHE A 197 -2.19 -0.94 0.35
N GLU A 198 -1.87 -1.57 -0.77
CA GLU A 198 -0.77 -1.21 -1.68
C GLU A 198 -0.94 0.21 -2.24
N GLY A 199 -2.18 0.56 -2.61
CA GLY A 199 -2.50 1.90 -3.09
C GLY A 199 -2.39 2.96 -1.99
N TRP A 200 -2.67 2.60 -0.73
CA TRP A 200 -2.52 3.47 0.42
C TRP A 200 -1.06 3.65 0.81
N ILE A 201 -0.31 2.56 0.97
CA ILE A 201 1.08 2.58 1.46
C ILE A 201 1.96 3.42 0.54
N THR A 202 1.83 3.27 -0.79
CA THR A 202 2.49 4.11 -1.80
C THR A 202 2.39 5.60 -1.48
N ARG A 203 1.16 6.05 -1.18
CA ARG A 203 0.81 7.46 -0.96
C ARG A 203 1.11 7.92 0.47
N PHE A 204 1.19 6.97 1.41
CA PHE A 204 1.49 7.22 2.81
C PHE A 204 2.99 7.37 3.09
N MET A 205 3.88 6.77 2.28
CA MET A 205 5.33 6.82 2.49
C MET A 205 5.94 8.22 2.68
N PRO A 206 5.53 9.27 1.93
CA PRO A 206 6.04 10.62 2.17
C PRO A 206 5.72 11.13 3.59
N TYR A 207 4.50 10.90 4.06
CA TYR A 207 4.08 11.29 5.41
C TYR A 207 4.87 10.52 6.49
N LEU A 208 5.03 9.21 6.29
CA LEU A 208 5.81 8.36 7.20
C LEU A 208 7.27 8.82 7.30
N ALA A 209 7.89 9.17 6.18
CA ALA A 209 9.25 9.74 6.13
C ALA A 209 9.34 11.08 6.85
N GLU A 210 8.33 11.95 6.73
CA GLU A 210 8.30 13.22 7.46
C GLU A 210 8.22 13.02 8.98
N LEU A 211 7.36 12.10 9.45
CA LEU A 211 7.29 11.76 10.87
C LEU A 211 8.67 11.33 11.42
N ALA A 212 9.34 10.42 10.71
CA ALA A 212 10.67 9.94 11.11
C ALA A 212 11.72 11.05 11.08
N ARG A 213 11.67 11.94 10.08
CA ARG A 213 12.56 13.10 9.99
C ARG A 213 12.37 14.06 11.17
N TYR A 214 11.13 14.32 11.60
CA TYR A 214 10.87 15.12 12.80
C TYR A 214 11.29 14.43 14.10
N GLN A 215 11.47 13.10 14.08
CA GLN A 215 12.11 12.32 15.15
C GLN A 215 13.65 12.28 15.05
N GLY A 216 14.24 13.00 14.10
CA GLY A 216 15.69 13.06 13.92
C GLY A 216 16.29 11.91 13.09
N SER A 217 15.46 11.05 12.48
CA SER A 217 15.94 9.98 11.60
C SER A 217 16.32 10.51 10.21
N ALA A 218 17.40 9.96 9.66
CA ALA A 218 17.78 10.11 8.26
C ALA A 218 17.63 8.79 7.46
N GLU A 219 17.18 7.71 8.09
CA GLU A 219 16.89 6.43 7.42
C GLU A 219 15.65 6.62 6.53
N ARG A 220 15.76 6.23 5.25
CA ARG A 220 14.70 6.41 4.25
C ARG A 220 14.50 5.20 3.34
N GLU A 221 15.30 4.14 3.48
CA GLU A 221 15.29 2.99 2.58
C GLU A 221 13.89 2.40 2.44
N TYR A 222 13.22 2.13 3.57
CA TYR A 222 11.88 1.57 3.58
C TYR A 222 10.88 2.45 2.81
N THR A 223 10.87 3.75 3.07
CA THR A 223 9.94 4.70 2.45
C THR A 223 10.23 4.98 0.98
N ASP A 224 11.50 4.91 0.57
CA ASP A 224 11.90 5.16 -0.82
C ASP A 224 11.57 3.95 -1.73
N VAL A 225 11.66 2.72 -1.20
CA VAL A 225 11.23 1.50 -1.90
C VAL A 225 9.72 1.50 -2.13
N HIS A 226 8.94 1.61 -1.04
CA HIS A 226 7.47 1.51 -1.09
C HIS A 226 6.81 2.73 -1.75
N GLY A 227 7.49 3.89 -1.79
CA GLY A 227 7.00 5.08 -2.50
C GLY A 227 7.00 4.95 -4.03
N VAL A 228 7.60 3.89 -4.59
CA VAL A 228 7.69 3.65 -6.04
C VAL A 228 7.19 2.27 -6.45
N CYS A 229 7.56 1.20 -5.73
CA CYS A 229 7.21 -0.18 -6.11
C CYS A 229 5.70 -0.42 -6.09
N ASP A 230 5.01 0.12 -5.09
CA ASP A 230 3.63 -0.26 -4.75
C ASP A 230 2.58 0.31 -5.72
N VAL A 231 2.96 1.29 -6.55
CA VAL A 231 2.14 1.75 -7.70
C VAL A 231 1.87 0.59 -8.65
N VAL A 232 2.90 -0.20 -8.95
CA VAL A 232 2.80 -1.34 -9.87
C VAL A 232 2.03 -2.46 -9.21
N HIS A 233 2.31 -2.76 -7.93
CA HIS A 233 1.61 -3.80 -7.18
C HIS A 233 0.10 -3.57 -7.13
N THR A 234 -0.34 -2.33 -6.88
CA THR A 234 -1.77 -1.97 -6.88
C THR A 234 -2.43 -2.31 -8.22
N GLN A 235 -1.79 -1.92 -9.34
CA GLN A 235 -2.31 -2.18 -10.69
C GLN A 235 -2.32 -3.68 -11.02
N GLU A 236 -1.30 -4.42 -10.59
CA GLU A 236 -1.24 -5.86 -10.79
C GLU A 236 -2.29 -6.59 -9.96
N LEU A 237 -2.56 -6.15 -8.72
CA LEU A 237 -3.65 -6.70 -7.90
C LEU A 237 -5.03 -6.46 -8.52
N PHE A 238 -5.26 -5.32 -9.18
CA PHE A 238 -6.48 -5.12 -9.96
C PHE A 238 -6.59 -6.06 -11.16
N ARG A 239 -5.49 -6.35 -11.85
CA ARG A 239 -5.49 -7.37 -12.92
C ARG A 239 -5.77 -8.77 -12.38
N ALA A 240 -5.21 -9.12 -11.22
CA ALA A 240 -5.53 -10.36 -10.53
C ALA A 240 -7.02 -10.42 -10.15
N LEU A 241 -7.56 -9.32 -9.63
CA LEU A 241 -8.97 -9.19 -9.26
C LEU A 241 -9.90 -9.43 -10.44
N GLU A 242 -9.62 -8.80 -11.59
CA GLU A 242 -10.42 -8.98 -12.81
C GLU A 242 -10.45 -10.45 -13.25
N GLY A 243 -9.31 -11.14 -13.17
CA GLY A 243 -9.19 -12.57 -13.44
C GLY A 243 -10.03 -13.44 -12.50
N GLU A 244 -9.91 -13.23 -11.18
CA GLU A 244 -10.67 -13.97 -10.17
C GLU A 244 -12.18 -13.72 -10.28
N MET A 245 -12.59 -12.47 -10.47
CA MET A 245 -14.01 -12.11 -10.60
C MET A 245 -14.65 -12.74 -11.85
N THR A 246 -13.88 -12.91 -12.93
CA THR A 246 -14.36 -13.60 -14.14
C THR A 246 -14.66 -15.09 -13.89
N GLN A 247 -13.99 -15.70 -12.91
CA GLN A 247 -14.20 -17.11 -12.53
C GLN A 247 -15.14 -17.28 -11.33
N ALA A 248 -15.50 -16.19 -10.67
CA ALA A 248 -16.33 -16.24 -9.47
C ALA A 248 -17.78 -16.66 -9.81
N PRO A 249 -18.45 -17.41 -8.93
CA PRO A 249 -19.87 -17.73 -9.09
C PRO A 249 -20.72 -16.45 -9.12
N GLU A 250 -21.64 -16.36 -10.08
CA GLU A 250 -22.66 -15.31 -10.16
C GLU A 250 -23.93 -15.71 -9.38
N PRO A 251 -24.66 -14.75 -8.76
CA PRO A 251 -24.34 -13.33 -8.70
C PRO A 251 -23.24 -13.00 -7.69
N LEU A 252 -22.35 -12.08 -8.04
CA LEU A 252 -21.41 -11.53 -7.06
C LEU A 252 -22.15 -10.84 -5.90
N PRO A 253 -21.61 -10.92 -4.66
CA PRO A 253 -22.15 -10.18 -3.53
C PRO A 253 -22.22 -8.66 -3.79
N PRO A 254 -23.10 -7.93 -3.10
CA PRO A 254 -23.12 -6.48 -3.13
C PRO A 254 -21.74 -5.90 -2.79
N ALA A 255 -21.39 -4.77 -3.42
CA ALA A 255 -20.09 -4.15 -3.22
C ALA A 255 -19.77 -3.79 -1.75
N THR A 256 -20.79 -3.53 -0.92
CA THR A 256 -20.64 -3.31 0.53
C THR A 256 -20.08 -4.55 1.24
N GLU A 257 -20.41 -5.75 0.78
CA GLU A 257 -19.87 -6.99 1.34
C GLU A 257 -18.51 -7.36 0.75
N LEU A 258 -18.25 -6.99 -0.51
CA LEU A 258 -16.96 -7.19 -1.16
C LEU A 258 -15.86 -6.34 -0.52
N LEU A 259 -16.21 -5.14 -0.06
CA LEU A 259 -15.27 -4.16 0.52
C LEU A 259 -15.10 -4.29 2.04
N GLU A 260 -15.65 -5.32 2.68
CA GLU A 260 -15.50 -5.56 4.13
C GLU A 260 -14.03 -5.49 4.60
N GLY A 261 -13.11 -6.10 3.84
CA GLY A 261 -11.68 -6.06 4.15
C GLY A 261 -11.07 -4.65 4.07
N VAL A 262 -11.57 -3.83 3.15
CA VAL A 262 -11.16 -2.42 3.01
C VAL A 262 -11.63 -1.63 4.23
N ASP A 263 -12.87 -1.81 4.67
CA ASP A 263 -13.39 -1.14 5.87
C ASP A 263 -12.63 -1.54 7.15
N LEU A 264 -12.28 -2.83 7.29
CA LEU A 264 -11.46 -3.31 8.39
C LEU A 264 -10.05 -2.71 8.39
N LEU A 265 -9.41 -2.61 7.22
CA LEU A 265 -8.11 -1.96 7.10
C LEU A 265 -8.18 -0.45 7.37
N GLN A 266 -9.22 0.25 6.92
CA GLN A 266 -9.43 1.66 7.26
C GLN A 266 -9.50 1.87 8.77
N ALA A 267 -10.27 1.03 9.48
CA ALA A 267 -10.37 1.09 10.94
C ALA A 267 -9.01 0.82 11.62
N LEU A 268 -8.24 -0.15 11.12
CA LEU A 268 -6.88 -0.43 11.60
C LEU A 268 -5.95 0.77 11.37
N ILE A 269 -5.94 1.35 10.17
CA ILE A 269 -5.10 2.50 9.84
C ILE A 269 -5.47 3.72 10.69
N HIS A 270 -6.76 3.97 10.92
CA HIS A 270 -7.18 5.03 11.83
C HIS A 270 -6.66 4.80 13.26
N SER A 271 -6.64 3.56 13.76
CA SER A 271 -6.07 3.27 15.08
C SER A 271 -4.55 3.43 15.16
N ILE A 272 -3.83 3.40 14.03
CA ILE A 272 -2.41 3.78 13.97
C ILE A 272 -2.28 5.29 14.22
N ALA A 273 -3.08 6.11 13.53
CA ALA A 273 -3.04 7.56 13.66
C ALA A 273 -3.54 8.05 15.03
N GLN A 274 -4.66 7.50 15.50
CA GLN A 274 -5.39 7.95 16.68
C GLN A 274 -5.83 6.74 17.50
N PRO A 275 -4.98 6.24 18.43
CA PRO A 275 -5.37 5.12 19.27
C PRO A 275 -6.51 5.54 20.21
N PRO A 276 -7.38 4.61 20.65
CA PRO A 276 -8.42 4.92 21.63
C PRO A 276 -7.82 5.56 22.88
N ARG A 277 -8.40 6.68 23.34
CA ARG A 277 -8.01 7.29 24.63
C ARG A 277 -8.37 6.30 25.74
N GLY A 278 -7.39 5.78 26.48
CA GLY A 278 -7.71 4.97 27.67
C GLY A 278 -6.70 3.96 28.19
N VAL A 279 -5.54 3.73 27.57
CA VAL A 279 -4.51 2.88 28.18
C VAL A 279 -3.50 3.75 28.92
N ILE A 280 -3.92 4.29 30.06
CA ILE A 280 -2.98 4.76 31.09
C ILE A 280 -2.40 3.49 31.73
N PRO A 281 -1.07 3.28 31.74
CA PRO A 281 -0.49 2.23 32.57
C PRO A 281 -0.79 2.58 34.02
N GLU A 282 -1.65 1.81 34.68
CA GLU A 282 -1.77 1.90 36.14
C GLU A 282 -0.42 1.53 36.76
N GLY A 283 0.08 2.40 37.64
CA GLY A 283 0.93 1.99 38.75
C GLY A 283 2.44 2.16 38.58
N VAL A 284 2.93 3.39 38.79
CA VAL A 284 4.04 3.57 39.74
C VAL A 284 3.53 4.47 40.85
N GLY A 285 2.93 3.84 41.86
CA GLY A 285 2.61 4.49 43.12
C GLY A 285 3.89 4.98 43.77
N GLY A 286 4.12 6.29 43.71
CA GLY A 286 5.12 6.94 44.54
C GLY A 286 4.62 6.99 45.97
N SER A 287 5.11 6.09 46.81
CA SER A 287 5.20 6.34 48.25
C SER A 287 6.45 7.18 48.52
N ARG A 288 6.26 8.46 48.84
CA ARG A 288 7.04 9.20 49.83
C ARG A 288 6.12 10.18 50.54
#